data_AF-A0A382ATT8-F1
#
_entry.id   AF-A0A382ATT8-F1
#
_cell.length_a   1.000
_cell.length_b   1.000
_cell.length_c   1.000
_cell.angle_alpha   90.00
_cell.angle_beta   90.00
_cell.angle_gamma   90.00
#
_symmetry.space_group_name_H-M   'P 1'
#
loop_
_entity.id
_entity.type
_entity.pdbx_description
1 polymer ?
#
loop_
_entity_poly.entity_id
_entity_poly.type
_entity_poly.pdbx_seq_one_letter_code
_entity_poly.pdbx_strand_id
1 'polypeptide(L)'
;MNIVGYSDLLTVRPGQTIRFMVSSQAASYEAALVRLRHTDRNPAGPGFKTEPLESTFAGEYPGHEQAIQTGSYVEVPHNDTLTLSDGFTLEAWIYPTTPDSGIQGLITRFSRTQGYGLMIDEEGSLALWVGNGTEIEKIRVGVPLLARHWYFVTASYDARHREATVQHKLLSQWPIQDKEMTVRAKVKSPMRCSGPAPLLMASSAHDLDTPQTPGSYFNGKIDNPRIYAGAFPPPENPESSTPVAS
;
A
#
# COMPACT_ATOMS: atom_id res chain seq x y z
N MET A 1 3.31 24.39 12.52
CA MET A 1 1.90 24.65 12.20
C MET A 1 1.10 23.84 13.19
N ASN A 2 0.32 24.48 14.07
CA ASN A 2 -0.19 23.83 15.29
C ASN A 2 -1.64 23.33 15.16
N ILE A 3 -2.29 23.69 14.04
CA ILE A 3 -3.66 23.32 13.71
C ILE A 3 -3.83 23.29 12.19
N VAL A 4 -4.60 22.32 11.71
CA VAL A 4 -5.03 22.20 10.31
C VAL A 4 -6.46 21.68 10.29
N GLY A 5 -7.24 22.06 9.28
CA GLY A 5 -8.56 21.51 9.10
C GLY A 5 -9.06 21.59 7.67
N TYR A 6 -10.07 20.80 7.37
CA TYR A 6 -10.77 20.78 6.09
C TYR A 6 -12.26 20.57 6.31
N SER A 7 -13.05 20.76 5.26
CA SER A 7 -14.47 20.43 5.25
C SER A 7 -14.75 19.26 4.32
N ASP A 8 -15.82 18.52 4.61
CA ASP A 8 -16.26 17.41 3.77
C ASP A 8 -16.93 17.87 2.46
N LEU A 9 -17.45 19.10 2.44
CA LEU A 9 -18.13 19.70 1.29
C LEU A 9 -17.56 21.09 0.99
N LEU A 10 -17.45 21.45 -0.29
CA LEU A 10 -16.99 22.78 -0.70
C LEU A 10 -18.08 23.86 -0.59
N THR A 11 -19.35 23.47 -0.72
CA THR A 11 -20.50 24.40 -0.69
C THR A 11 -21.70 23.72 -0.07
N VAL A 12 -22.53 24.50 0.63
CA VAL A 12 -23.81 24.06 1.19
C VAL A 12 -24.89 25.11 0.95
N ARG A 13 -26.14 24.66 0.86
CA ARG A 13 -27.34 25.51 0.79
C ARG A 13 -27.96 25.69 2.17
N PRO A 14 -28.86 26.67 2.35
CA PRO A 14 -29.63 26.80 3.58
C PRO A 14 -30.29 25.47 3.98
N GLY A 15 -30.15 25.09 5.25
CA GLY A 15 -30.69 23.84 5.80
C GLY A 15 -29.80 22.61 5.61
N GLN A 16 -28.67 22.70 4.88
CA GLN A 16 -27.71 21.61 4.76
C GLN A 16 -26.62 21.68 5.83
N THR A 17 -26.02 20.53 6.12
CA THR A 17 -24.90 20.39 7.06
C THR A 17 -23.58 20.27 6.30
N ILE A 18 -22.58 21.02 6.76
CA ILE A 18 -21.16 20.88 6.41
C ILE A 18 -20.42 20.46 7.66
N ARG A 19 -19.50 19.50 7.54
CA ARG A 19 -18.65 19.05 8.65
C ARG A 19 -17.25 19.58 8.48
N PHE A 20 -16.61 19.91 9.59
CA PHE A 20 -15.21 20.31 9.63
C PHE A 20 -14.42 19.28 10.42
N MET A 21 -13.30 18.84 9.85
CA MET A 21 -12.34 17.95 10.50
C MET A 21 -11.11 18.77 10.85
N VAL A 22 -10.74 18.77 12.14
CA VAL A 22 -9.65 19.60 12.66
C VAL A 22 -8.65 18.73 13.40
N SER A 23 -7.37 18.82 13.00
CA SER A 23 -6.24 18.21 13.69
C SER A 23 -5.43 19.32 14.36
N SER A 24 -5.20 19.21 15.68
CA SER A 24 -4.45 20.20 16.44
C SER A 24 -3.53 19.55 17.46
N GLN A 25 -2.34 20.14 17.64
CA GLN A 25 -1.38 19.77 18.68
C GLN A 25 -1.65 20.49 20.02
N ALA A 26 -2.54 21.49 20.02
CA ALA A 26 -2.96 22.17 21.24
C ALA A 26 -4.08 21.39 21.95
N ALA A 27 -4.24 21.62 23.26
CA ALA A 27 -5.31 20.97 24.04
C ALA A 27 -6.71 21.45 23.67
N SER A 28 -6.83 22.67 23.14
CA SER A 28 -8.09 23.25 22.66
C SER A 28 -7.86 24.23 21.52
N TYR A 29 -8.92 24.53 20.78
CA TYR A 29 -8.97 25.54 19.72
C TYR A 29 -10.33 26.23 19.69
N GLU A 30 -10.36 27.47 19.20
CA GLU A 30 -11.60 28.22 18.99
C GLU A 30 -12.03 28.15 17.52
N ALA A 31 -13.34 28.00 17.29
CA ALA A 31 -13.94 28.10 15.97
C ALA A 31 -14.98 29.22 15.94
N ALA A 32 -14.98 30.01 14.86
CA ALA A 32 -15.96 31.07 14.61
C ALA A 32 -16.24 31.16 13.11
N LEU A 33 -17.43 31.67 12.75
CA LEU A 33 -17.80 31.91 11.35
C LEU A 33 -17.40 33.32 10.92
N VAL A 34 -16.77 33.44 9.76
CA VAL A 34 -16.44 34.74 9.16
C VAL A 34 -16.82 34.77 7.68
N ARG A 35 -17.22 35.95 7.22
CA ARG A 35 -17.37 36.27 5.81
C ARG A 35 -16.09 36.92 5.30
N LEU A 36 -15.39 36.25 4.40
CA LEU A 36 -14.23 36.81 3.71
C LEU A 36 -14.69 37.92 2.74
N ARG A 37 -14.07 39.10 2.83
CA ARG A 37 -14.33 40.25 1.93
C ARG A 37 -13.17 40.54 1.00
N HIS A 38 -11.96 40.49 1.53
CA HIS A 38 -10.73 40.74 0.79
C HIS A 38 -9.59 40.00 1.48
N THR A 39 -8.80 39.22 0.76
CA THR A 39 -7.79 38.35 1.36
C THR A 39 -6.35 38.76 1.06
N ASP A 40 -6.14 39.70 0.14
CA ASP A 40 -4.81 40.22 -0.17
C ASP A 40 -4.31 41.14 0.96
N ARG A 41 -3.07 40.89 1.38
CA ARG A 41 -2.37 41.58 2.47
C ARG A 41 -1.42 42.67 1.98
N ASN A 42 -1.39 42.96 0.68
CA ASN A 42 -0.60 44.06 0.14
C ASN A 42 -0.94 45.39 0.83
N PRO A 43 0.03 46.08 1.45
CA PRO A 43 -0.20 47.34 2.15
C PRO A 43 -0.62 48.49 1.22
N ALA A 44 -0.34 48.41 -0.08
CA ALA A 44 -0.80 49.39 -1.07
C ALA A 44 -2.24 49.12 -1.55
N GLY A 45 -2.83 47.99 -1.17
CA GLY A 45 -4.20 47.62 -1.49
C GLY A 45 -5.18 47.84 -0.33
N PRO A 46 -6.43 47.36 -0.47
CA PRO A 46 -7.44 47.46 0.59
C PRO A 46 -7.10 46.70 1.89
N GLY A 47 -6.11 45.79 1.87
CA GLY A 47 -5.72 44.95 3.00
C GLY A 47 -6.69 43.79 3.30
N PHE A 48 -6.32 42.92 4.23
CA PHE A 48 -7.13 41.75 4.62
C PHE A 48 -8.39 42.19 5.38
N LYS A 49 -9.57 41.80 4.88
CA LYS A 49 -10.88 42.16 5.45
C LYS A 49 -11.75 40.92 5.63
N THR A 50 -12.20 40.73 6.86
CA THR A 50 -13.16 39.70 7.25
C THR A 50 -14.23 40.33 8.11
N GLU A 51 -15.39 39.70 8.13
CA GLU A 51 -16.55 40.13 8.90
C GLU A 51 -17.05 38.95 9.74
N PRO A 52 -17.00 39.04 11.07
CA PRO A 52 -17.55 38.00 11.94
C PRO A 52 -19.04 37.80 11.70
N LEU A 53 -19.49 36.55 11.73
CA LEU A 53 -20.89 36.17 11.66
C LEU A 53 -21.26 35.36 12.89
N GLU A 54 -22.40 35.71 13.50
CA GLU A 54 -23.00 34.89 14.55
C GLU A 54 -23.27 33.49 14.01
N SER A 55 -22.87 32.48 14.79
CA SER A 55 -23.04 31.09 14.42
C SER A 55 -23.23 30.23 15.67
N THR A 56 -24.15 29.27 15.59
CA THR A 56 -24.49 28.41 16.72
C THR A 56 -23.38 27.45 17.11
N PHE A 57 -22.38 27.26 16.25
CA PHE A 57 -21.22 26.41 16.50
C PHE A 57 -20.02 27.20 17.04
N ALA A 58 -20.07 28.53 17.13
CA ALA A 58 -18.94 29.31 17.61
C ALA A 58 -18.60 28.92 19.06
N GLY A 59 -17.31 28.70 19.34
CA GLY A 59 -16.86 28.32 20.68
C GLY A 59 -15.53 27.58 20.68
N GLU A 60 -15.17 27.10 21.88
CA GLU A 60 -13.94 26.34 22.12
C GLU A 60 -14.21 24.83 21.97
N TYR A 61 -13.27 24.13 21.34
CA TYR A 61 -13.30 22.72 21.05
C TYR A 61 -12.02 22.05 21.56
N PRO A 62 -12.06 20.78 21.99
CA PRO A 62 -10.86 20.06 22.36
C PRO A 62 -10.00 19.80 21.11
N GLY A 63 -8.70 20.03 21.24
CA GLY A 63 -7.73 19.78 20.19
C GLY A 63 -7.19 18.35 20.28
N HIS A 64 -7.17 17.66 19.14
CA HIS A 64 -6.65 16.31 19.01
C HIS A 64 -5.88 16.19 17.70
N GLU A 65 -4.71 15.56 17.74
CA GLU A 65 -3.94 15.27 16.54
C GLU A 65 -4.54 14.04 15.84
N GLN A 66 -4.89 14.20 14.57
CA GLN A 66 -5.43 13.14 13.73
C GLN A 66 -4.36 12.70 12.73
N ALA A 67 -3.93 11.45 12.81
CA ALA A 67 -2.94 10.90 11.89
C ALA A 67 -3.50 10.81 10.47
N ILE A 68 -2.72 11.27 9.48
CA ILE A 68 -3.07 11.17 8.06
C ILE A 68 -2.37 9.94 7.50
N GLN A 69 -3.17 9.02 6.97
CA GLN A 69 -2.65 7.89 6.22
C GLN A 69 -2.39 8.30 4.79
N THR A 70 -1.12 8.37 4.41
CA THR A 70 -0.69 8.78 3.08
C THR A 70 -0.28 7.57 2.26
N GLY A 71 -0.87 7.40 1.07
CA GLY A 71 -0.49 6.35 0.13
C GLY A 71 -1.72 5.69 -0.48
N SER A 72 -1.72 5.56 -1.81
CA SER A 72 -2.79 4.88 -2.53
C SER A 72 -2.51 3.38 -2.54
N TYR A 73 -3.53 2.59 -2.26
CA TYR A 73 -3.47 1.12 -2.28
C TYR A 73 -4.86 0.55 -2.55
N VAL A 74 -4.92 -0.76 -2.79
CA VAL A 74 -6.18 -1.50 -2.82
C VAL A 74 -6.27 -2.37 -1.58
N GLU A 75 -7.41 -2.33 -0.92
CA GLU A 75 -7.78 -3.28 0.14
C GLU A 75 -8.83 -4.25 -0.39
N VAL A 76 -8.55 -5.53 -0.30
CA VAL A 76 -9.54 -6.59 -0.44
C VAL A 76 -9.83 -7.11 0.96
N PRO A 77 -11.07 -6.95 1.46
CA PRO A 77 -11.46 -7.45 2.78
C PRO A 77 -11.13 -8.93 2.93
N HIS A 78 -10.95 -9.36 4.18
CA HIS A 78 -10.65 -10.74 4.49
C HIS A 78 -11.62 -11.71 3.80
N ASN A 79 -11.05 -12.75 3.19
CA ASN A 79 -11.78 -13.87 2.61
C ASN A 79 -10.99 -15.16 2.86
N ASP A 80 -11.68 -16.24 3.24
CA ASP A 80 -11.07 -17.54 3.51
C ASP A 80 -10.37 -18.13 2.28
N THR A 81 -10.81 -17.79 1.07
CA THR A 81 -10.14 -18.22 -0.17
C THR A 81 -8.73 -17.63 -0.34
N LEU A 82 -8.42 -16.55 0.38
CA LEU A 82 -7.09 -15.93 0.42
C LEU A 82 -6.26 -16.42 1.62
N THR A 83 -6.82 -17.28 2.48
CA THR A 83 -6.08 -17.92 3.59
C THR A 83 -5.32 -19.14 3.07
N LEU A 84 -4.30 -18.90 2.25
CA LEU A 84 -3.55 -19.95 1.55
C LEU A 84 -2.53 -20.63 2.49
N SER A 85 -2.72 -21.92 2.79
CA SER A 85 -1.81 -22.71 3.64
C SER A 85 -1.00 -23.77 2.88
N ASP A 86 -1.58 -24.36 1.83
CA ASP A 86 -1.02 -25.55 1.18
C ASP A 86 -0.09 -25.21 0.01
N GLY A 87 -0.05 -23.93 -0.37
CA GLY A 87 0.78 -23.39 -1.43
C GLY A 87 0.03 -22.37 -2.27
N PHE A 88 0.77 -21.52 -2.96
CA PHE A 88 0.19 -20.43 -3.74
C PHE A 88 1.11 -19.98 -4.88
N THR A 89 0.53 -19.24 -5.82
CA THR A 89 1.25 -18.43 -6.80
C THR A 89 0.66 -17.03 -6.85
N LEU A 90 1.52 -16.03 -6.83
CA LEU A 90 1.21 -14.62 -7.06
C LEU A 90 1.85 -14.20 -8.40
N GLU A 91 1.13 -13.47 -9.22
CA GLU A 91 1.67 -12.86 -10.43
C GLU A 91 1.09 -11.47 -10.68
N ALA A 92 1.86 -10.60 -11.31
CA ALA A 92 1.41 -9.29 -11.78
C ALA A 92 2.36 -8.72 -12.83
N TRP A 93 1.86 -7.77 -13.60
CA TRP A 93 2.68 -6.78 -14.28
C TRP A 93 2.95 -5.61 -13.35
N ILE A 94 4.20 -5.14 -13.26
CA ILE A 94 4.57 -3.98 -12.44
C ILE A 94 5.39 -2.98 -13.24
N TYR A 95 5.23 -1.71 -12.91
CA TYR A 95 6.01 -0.59 -13.42
C TYR A 95 6.54 0.25 -12.23
N PRO A 96 7.63 -0.17 -11.57
CA PRO A 96 8.17 0.53 -10.41
C PRO A 96 8.74 1.89 -10.82
N THR A 97 8.34 2.99 -10.18
CA THR A 97 8.92 4.32 -10.44
C THR A 97 10.09 4.65 -9.52
N THR A 98 10.12 4.08 -8.31
CA THR A 98 11.17 4.30 -7.31
C THR A 98 11.50 2.99 -6.57
N PRO A 99 12.00 1.95 -7.28
CA PRO A 99 12.26 0.64 -6.67
C PRO A 99 13.27 0.70 -5.51
N ASP A 100 14.11 1.72 -5.46
CA ASP A 100 15.14 1.98 -4.44
C ASP A 100 14.62 2.73 -3.19
N SER A 101 13.33 3.06 -3.11
CA SER A 101 12.73 3.78 -1.97
C SER A 101 12.38 2.90 -0.77
N GLY A 102 13.20 1.88 -0.50
CA GLY A 102 12.97 0.89 0.55
C GLY A 102 11.86 -0.12 0.21
N ILE A 103 11.38 -0.80 1.25
CA ILE A 103 10.41 -1.90 1.13
C ILE A 103 9.08 -1.41 0.54
N GLN A 104 8.59 -2.11 -0.48
CA GLN A 104 7.32 -1.81 -1.13
C GLN A 104 6.49 -3.08 -1.34
N GLY A 105 5.23 -3.07 -0.89
CA GLY A 105 4.32 -4.20 -1.06
C GLY A 105 3.63 -4.19 -2.42
N LEU A 106 3.70 -5.30 -3.16
CA LEU A 106 3.01 -5.45 -4.46
C LEU A 106 1.65 -6.13 -4.26
N ILE A 107 1.67 -7.36 -3.73
CA ILE A 107 0.49 -8.15 -3.37
C ILE A 107 0.80 -8.82 -2.04
N THR A 108 0.10 -8.45 -0.97
CA THR A 108 0.44 -8.88 0.39
C THR A 108 -0.78 -9.27 1.20
N ARG A 109 -0.64 -10.29 2.03
CA ARG A 109 -1.61 -10.67 3.05
C ARG A 109 -0.85 -11.07 4.30
N PHE A 110 -0.67 -10.12 5.21
CA PHE A 110 -0.02 -10.33 6.49
C PHE A 110 -0.97 -10.05 7.65
N SER A 111 -0.90 -10.88 8.68
CA SER A 111 -1.39 -10.58 10.02
C SER A 111 -0.17 -10.62 10.94
N ARG A 112 0.39 -9.46 11.29
CA ARG A 112 1.69 -9.40 11.99
C ARG A 112 2.75 -10.14 11.17
N THR A 113 3.44 -11.12 11.76
CA THR A 113 4.50 -11.92 11.15
C THR A 113 4.02 -13.23 10.51
N GLN A 114 2.71 -13.44 10.34
CA GLN A 114 2.18 -14.59 9.57
C GLN A 114 1.54 -14.14 8.26
N GLY A 115 1.70 -14.92 7.21
CA GLY A 115 1.11 -14.67 5.90
C GLY A 115 2.15 -14.71 4.78
N TYR A 116 1.84 -14.06 3.67
CA TYR A 116 2.67 -14.03 2.47
C TYR A 116 2.64 -12.67 1.79
N GLY A 117 3.66 -12.37 0.99
CA GLY A 117 3.63 -11.19 0.13
C GLY A 117 4.70 -11.18 -0.93
N LEU A 118 4.33 -10.72 -2.13
CA LEU A 118 5.26 -10.32 -3.17
C LEU A 118 5.64 -8.85 -2.94
N MET A 119 6.94 -8.59 -2.83
CA MET A 119 7.51 -7.33 -2.34
C MET A 119 8.66 -6.88 -3.23
N ILE A 120 8.96 -5.59 -3.19
CA ILE A 120 10.29 -5.05 -3.46
C ILE A 120 10.98 -4.89 -2.11
N ASP A 121 12.19 -5.43 -1.96
CA ASP A 121 12.98 -5.36 -0.74
C ASP A 121 13.77 -4.05 -0.59
N GLU A 122 14.49 -3.92 0.51
CA GLU A 122 15.32 -2.76 0.86
C GLU A 122 16.37 -2.42 -0.22
N GLU A 123 16.81 -3.41 -1.00
CA GLU A 123 17.81 -3.26 -2.06
C GLU A 123 17.17 -3.03 -3.44
N GLY A 124 15.85 -2.88 -3.51
CA GLY A 124 15.10 -2.70 -4.74
C GLY A 124 14.92 -3.99 -5.55
N SER A 125 15.17 -5.16 -4.94
CA SER A 125 15.02 -6.46 -5.59
C SER A 125 13.63 -7.05 -5.36
N LEU A 126 13.14 -7.82 -6.32
CA LEU A 126 11.90 -8.59 -6.13
C LEU A 126 12.13 -9.69 -5.09
N ALA A 127 11.20 -9.82 -4.14
CA ALA A 127 11.26 -10.84 -3.12
C ALA A 127 9.88 -11.42 -2.78
N LEU A 128 9.85 -12.72 -2.48
CA LEU A 128 8.73 -13.37 -1.80
C LEU A 128 9.01 -13.39 -0.30
N TRP A 129 8.05 -12.89 0.47
CA TRP A 129 8.09 -12.90 1.93
C TRP A 129 7.09 -13.93 2.45
N VAL A 130 7.53 -14.79 3.35
CA VAL A 130 6.75 -15.89 3.92
C VAL A 130 6.85 -15.83 5.43
N GLY A 131 5.73 -15.62 6.11
CA GLY A 131 5.64 -15.45 7.55
C GLY A 131 5.13 -16.70 8.27
N ASN A 132 5.73 -17.06 9.40
CA ASN A 132 5.31 -18.19 10.24
C ASN A 132 4.64 -17.78 11.56
N GLY A 133 4.43 -16.47 11.78
CA GLY A 133 3.87 -15.92 13.03
C GLY A 133 4.91 -15.60 14.11
N THR A 134 6.19 -15.92 13.87
CA THR A 134 7.32 -15.50 14.70
C THR A 134 8.34 -14.69 13.92
N GLU A 135 8.59 -15.04 12.66
CA GLU A 135 9.56 -14.43 11.77
C GLU A 135 9.00 -14.38 10.34
N ILE A 136 9.59 -13.52 9.52
CA ILE A 136 9.34 -13.44 8.08
C ILE A 136 10.62 -13.84 7.35
N GLU A 137 10.54 -14.91 6.57
CA GLU A 137 11.62 -15.35 5.68
C GLU A 137 11.49 -14.66 4.32
N LYS A 138 12.60 -14.10 3.81
CA LYS A 138 12.65 -13.34 2.56
C LYS A 138 13.44 -14.11 1.49
N ILE A 139 12.78 -14.51 0.41
CA ILE A 139 13.39 -15.17 -0.75
C ILE A 139 13.50 -14.12 -1.84
N ARG A 140 14.71 -13.60 -2.06
CA ARG A 140 14.97 -12.49 -2.97
C ARG A 140 15.63 -12.96 -4.27
N VAL A 141 15.37 -12.24 -5.36
CA VAL A 141 16.03 -12.46 -6.65
C VAL A 141 17.51 -12.03 -6.57
N GLY A 142 17.82 -10.94 -5.88
CA GLY A 142 19.19 -10.46 -5.66
C GLY A 142 19.72 -9.48 -6.72
N VAL A 143 18.85 -9.02 -7.63
CA VAL A 143 19.16 -7.97 -8.61
C VAL A 143 18.13 -6.84 -8.47
N PRO A 144 18.55 -5.56 -8.41
CA PRO A 144 17.63 -4.42 -8.34
C PRO A 144 16.77 -4.28 -9.60
N LEU A 145 15.49 -3.95 -9.42
CA LEU A 145 14.60 -3.61 -10.52
C LEU A 145 14.97 -2.26 -11.13
N LEU A 146 14.94 -2.17 -12.46
CA LEU A 146 15.07 -0.89 -13.15
C LEU A 146 13.81 -0.05 -12.98
N ALA A 147 13.98 1.20 -12.54
CA ALA A 147 12.89 2.17 -12.48
C ALA A 147 12.29 2.40 -13.88
N ARG A 148 10.98 2.64 -13.93
CA ARG A 148 10.22 3.05 -15.11
C ARG A 148 10.25 2.05 -16.28
N HIS A 149 10.32 0.76 -15.96
CA HIS A 149 10.19 -0.32 -16.91
C HIS A 149 9.10 -1.30 -16.50
N TRP A 150 8.46 -1.94 -17.48
CA TRP A 150 7.50 -3.00 -17.20
C TRP A 150 8.22 -4.30 -16.88
N TYR A 151 7.82 -4.94 -15.80
CA TYR A 151 8.21 -6.31 -15.45
C TYR A 151 6.95 -7.16 -15.34
N PHE A 152 7.05 -8.40 -15.79
CA PHE A 152 6.19 -9.46 -15.30
C PHE A 152 6.88 -10.12 -14.10
N VAL A 153 6.17 -10.24 -12.98
CA VAL A 153 6.72 -10.78 -11.73
C VAL A 153 5.87 -11.93 -11.24
N THR A 154 6.52 -12.98 -10.75
CA THR A 154 5.85 -14.14 -10.16
C THR A 154 6.54 -14.60 -8.90
N ALA A 155 5.76 -15.14 -7.99
CA ALA A 155 6.29 -15.89 -6.86
C ALA A 155 5.35 -17.03 -6.50
N SER A 156 5.91 -18.21 -6.24
CA SER A 156 5.15 -19.37 -5.78
C SER A 156 5.79 -20.02 -4.57
N TYR A 157 4.96 -20.64 -3.74
CA TYR A 157 5.37 -21.38 -2.56
C TYR A 157 4.64 -22.73 -2.52
N ASP A 158 5.41 -23.81 -2.45
CA ASP A 158 4.92 -25.17 -2.22
C ASP A 158 5.12 -25.51 -0.74
N ALA A 159 4.01 -25.63 0.01
CA ALA A 159 4.08 -25.94 1.44
C ALA A 159 4.53 -27.37 1.73
N ARG A 160 4.22 -28.32 0.84
CA ARG A 160 4.58 -29.74 0.99
C ARG A 160 6.09 -29.94 0.91
N HIS A 161 6.73 -29.28 -0.05
CA HIS A 161 8.18 -29.35 -0.22
C HIS A 161 8.94 -28.20 0.45
N ARG A 162 8.23 -27.20 1.00
CA ARG A 162 8.78 -25.94 1.51
C ARG A 162 9.71 -25.28 0.51
N GLU A 163 9.27 -25.18 -0.74
CA GLU A 163 10.05 -24.59 -1.82
C GLU A 163 9.38 -23.31 -2.31
N ALA A 164 10.16 -22.25 -2.41
CA ALA A 164 9.75 -20.98 -2.98
C ALA A 164 10.44 -20.78 -4.32
N THR A 165 9.70 -20.29 -5.31
CA THR A 165 10.23 -19.82 -6.59
C THR A 165 9.86 -18.36 -6.77
N VAL A 166 10.82 -17.50 -7.11
CA VAL A 166 10.58 -16.08 -7.39
C VAL A 166 11.21 -15.74 -8.73
N GLN A 167 10.45 -15.10 -9.61
CA GLN A 167 10.93 -14.69 -10.93
C GLN A 167 10.48 -13.27 -11.23
N HIS A 168 11.38 -12.53 -11.90
CA HIS A 168 11.02 -11.32 -12.63
C HIS A 168 11.44 -11.46 -14.10
N LYS A 169 10.71 -10.78 -14.98
CA LYS A 169 11.00 -10.70 -16.41
C LYS A 169 10.73 -9.29 -16.91
N LEU A 170 11.79 -8.57 -17.20
CA LEU A 170 11.78 -7.25 -17.81
C LEU A 170 11.22 -7.32 -19.24
N LEU A 171 10.20 -6.52 -19.51
CA LEU A 171 9.68 -6.30 -20.86
C LEU A 171 10.61 -5.36 -21.62
N SER A 172 11.61 -5.92 -22.28
CA SER A 172 12.54 -5.19 -23.14
C SER A 172 13.00 -6.06 -24.31
N GLN A 173 13.14 -5.43 -25.48
CA GLN A 173 13.73 -6.05 -26.67
C GLN A 173 15.26 -5.95 -26.67
N TRP A 174 15.84 -5.14 -25.79
CA TRP A 174 17.28 -4.94 -25.69
C TRP A 174 17.97 -6.06 -24.87
N PRO A 175 19.23 -6.38 -25.17
CA PRO A 175 20.00 -7.38 -24.44
C PRO A 175 20.50 -6.80 -23.11
N ILE A 176 19.58 -6.59 -22.17
CA ILE A 176 19.87 -6.14 -20.81
C ILE A 176 20.27 -7.37 -19.98
N GLN A 177 21.35 -7.25 -19.22
CA GLN A 177 21.77 -8.27 -18.27
C GLN A 177 20.71 -8.44 -17.18
N ASP A 178 20.50 -9.67 -16.70
CA ASP A 178 19.54 -9.97 -15.62
C ASP A 178 18.10 -9.54 -15.95
N LYS A 179 17.76 -9.41 -17.24
CA LYS A 179 16.39 -9.09 -17.69
C LYS A 179 15.38 -10.15 -17.25
N GLU A 180 15.82 -11.38 -16.98
CA GLU A 180 14.98 -12.48 -16.55
C GLU A 180 15.78 -13.32 -15.57
N MET A 181 15.38 -13.32 -14.30
CA MET A 181 16.03 -14.07 -13.23
C MET A 181 15.01 -14.90 -12.50
N THR A 182 15.40 -16.12 -12.13
CA THR A 182 14.58 -17.02 -11.32
C THR A 182 15.41 -17.53 -10.16
N VAL A 183 14.89 -17.40 -8.96
CA VAL A 183 15.49 -17.97 -7.74
C VAL A 183 14.56 -19.04 -7.21
N ARG A 184 15.14 -20.19 -6.83
CA ARG A 184 14.47 -21.27 -6.11
C ARG A 184 15.19 -21.51 -4.79
N ALA A 185 14.44 -21.56 -3.70
CA ALA A 185 15.01 -21.74 -2.38
C ALA A 185 14.10 -22.59 -1.49
N LYS A 186 14.72 -23.32 -0.54
CA LYS A 186 13.99 -23.98 0.54
C LYS A 186 13.67 -22.96 1.63
N VAL A 187 12.40 -22.89 2.02
CA VAL A 187 11.93 -22.11 3.17
C VAL A 187 12.19 -22.92 4.43
N LYS A 188 12.86 -22.32 5.42
CA LYS A 188 13.31 -23.00 6.64
C LYS A 188 12.13 -23.47 7.47
N SER A 189 11.15 -22.59 7.65
CA SER A 189 9.97 -22.82 8.48
C SER A 189 8.70 -22.88 7.62
N PRO A 190 7.71 -23.72 7.98
CA PRO A 190 6.44 -23.71 7.28
C PRO A 190 5.74 -22.36 7.47
N MET A 191 5.17 -21.82 6.40
CA MET A 191 4.33 -20.63 6.48
C MET A 191 3.15 -20.87 7.40
N ARG A 192 2.70 -19.82 8.09
CA ARG A 192 1.38 -19.78 8.71
C ARG A 192 0.55 -18.71 8.04
N CYS A 193 -0.70 -19.02 7.76
CA CYS A 193 -1.66 -18.08 7.22
C CYS A 193 -2.99 -18.39 7.88
N SER A 194 -3.36 -17.63 8.91
CA SER A 194 -4.57 -17.89 9.68
C SER A 194 -5.19 -16.58 10.18
N GLY A 195 -6.47 -16.65 10.52
CA GLY A 195 -7.22 -15.52 11.05
C GLY A 195 -7.54 -14.43 10.01
N PRO A 196 -8.33 -13.43 10.44
CA PRO A 196 -8.76 -12.36 9.56
C PRO A 196 -7.61 -11.40 9.27
N ALA A 197 -7.32 -11.22 7.99
CA ALA A 197 -6.43 -10.19 7.48
C ALA A 197 -6.91 -9.78 6.08
N PRO A 198 -6.89 -8.48 5.74
CA PRO A 198 -7.11 -8.05 4.37
C PRO A 198 -5.94 -8.48 3.49
N LEU A 199 -6.22 -8.62 2.20
CA LEU A 199 -5.19 -8.61 1.18
C LEU A 199 -5.01 -7.17 0.70
N LEU A 200 -3.76 -6.72 0.66
CA LEU A 200 -3.38 -5.39 0.22
C LEU A 200 -2.62 -5.47 -1.12
N MET A 201 -2.90 -4.54 -2.01
CA MET A 201 -2.09 -4.32 -3.21
C MET A 201 -1.53 -2.90 -3.21
N ALA A 202 -0.29 -2.76 -3.66
CA ALA A 202 0.50 -1.53 -3.56
C ALA A 202 0.79 -1.04 -2.12
N SER A 203 0.65 -1.92 -1.12
CA SER A 203 1.05 -1.67 0.27
C SER A 203 1.26 -2.99 1.02
N SER A 204 1.74 -2.88 2.26
CA SER A 204 1.91 -4.01 3.17
C SER A 204 1.58 -3.61 4.60
N ALA A 205 1.09 -4.57 5.40
CA ALA A 205 0.80 -4.41 6.83
C ALA A 205 1.62 -5.43 7.67
N HIS A 206 2.89 -5.62 7.32
CA HIS A 206 3.77 -6.61 7.97
C HIS A 206 4.38 -6.11 9.29
N ASP A 207 4.17 -4.84 9.66
CA ASP A 207 4.78 -4.25 10.85
C ASP A 207 4.02 -4.62 12.13
N LEU A 208 4.77 -4.87 13.20
CA LEU A 208 4.31 -5.33 14.51
C LEU A 208 3.84 -4.19 15.41
N ASP A 209 4.32 -2.96 15.16
CA ASP A 209 4.20 -1.85 16.11
C ASP A 209 2.91 -1.03 15.97
N THR A 210 2.23 -1.10 14.81
CA THR A 210 0.93 -0.47 14.61
C THR A 210 -0.03 -1.43 13.94
N PRO A 211 -0.92 -2.10 14.71
CA PRO A 211 -1.91 -2.97 14.11
C PRO A 211 -2.80 -2.17 13.15
N GLN A 212 -2.98 -2.69 11.94
CA GLN A 212 -3.99 -2.27 10.94
C GLN A 212 -3.69 -1.04 10.09
N THR A 213 -2.49 -0.47 10.13
CA THR A 213 -2.17 0.66 9.24
C THR A 213 -1.29 0.18 8.08
N PRO A 214 -1.77 0.26 6.82
CA PRO A 214 -0.92 -0.03 5.67
C PRO A 214 0.30 0.90 5.64
N GLY A 215 1.43 0.33 5.25
CA GLY A 215 2.69 1.03 5.02
C GLY A 215 3.39 0.44 3.80
N SER A 216 4.68 0.75 3.63
CA SER A 216 5.50 0.21 2.53
C SER A 216 4.80 0.35 1.16
N TYR A 217 4.34 1.57 0.88
CA TYR A 217 3.55 1.87 -0.31
C TYR A 217 4.39 1.73 -1.58
N PHE A 218 3.85 1.01 -2.55
CA PHE A 218 4.48 0.86 -3.85
C PHE A 218 4.25 2.10 -4.72
N ASN A 219 5.34 2.65 -5.25
CA ASN A 219 5.29 3.73 -6.21
C ASN A 219 5.41 3.16 -7.63
N GLY A 220 4.30 3.12 -8.35
CA GLY A 220 4.29 2.61 -9.72
C GLY A 220 2.90 2.25 -10.22
N LYS A 221 2.87 1.35 -11.20
CA LYS A 221 1.63 0.73 -11.69
C LYS A 221 1.68 -0.76 -11.43
N ILE A 222 0.53 -1.34 -11.09
CA ILE A 222 0.31 -2.78 -11.04
C ILE A 222 -0.81 -3.08 -12.02
N ASP A 223 -0.62 -4.08 -12.88
CA ASP A 223 -1.59 -4.50 -13.87
C ASP A 223 -1.78 -6.03 -13.82
N ASN A 224 -3.01 -6.48 -14.06
CA ASN A 224 -3.47 -7.87 -13.98
C ASN A 224 -2.92 -8.68 -12.78
N PRO A 225 -3.07 -8.22 -11.51
CA PRO A 225 -2.66 -8.99 -10.35
C PRO A 225 -3.52 -10.26 -10.24
N ARG A 226 -2.88 -11.42 -10.04
CA ARG A 226 -3.56 -12.70 -9.91
C ARG A 226 -2.96 -13.53 -8.78
N ILE A 227 -3.83 -14.33 -8.17
CA ILE A 227 -3.53 -15.18 -7.02
C ILE A 227 -4.13 -16.54 -7.30
N TYR A 228 -3.33 -17.59 -7.17
CA TYR A 228 -3.76 -18.96 -7.35
C TYR A 228 -3.51 -19.76 -6.07
N ALA A 229 -4.46 -20.64 -5.74
CA ALA A 229 -4.30 -21.65 -4.70
C ALA A 229 -3.56 -22.86 -5.30
N GLY A 230 -2.26 -22.95 -5.03
CA GLY A 230 -1.37 -23.94 -5.63
C GLY A 230 -0.06 -23.33 -6.11
N ALA A 231 1.02 -24.10 -6.03
CA ALA A 231 2.34 -23.70 -6.49
C ALA A 231 2.51 -24.05 -7.98
N PHE A 232 2.60 -23.02 -8.81
CA PHE A 232 2.82 -23.15 -10.26
C PHE A 232 4.22 -22.66 -10.63
N PRO A 233 4.85 -23.26 -11.66
CA PRO A 233 6.07 -22.70 -12.24
C PRO A 233 5.78 -21.34 -12.89
N PRO A 234 6.79 -20.47 -13.05
CA PRO A 234 6.62 -19.25 -13.81
C PRO A 234 6.16 -19.56 -15.24
N PRO A 235 5.20 -18.82 -15.81
CA PRO A 235 4.68 -19.09 -17.13
C PRO A 235 5.73 -18.77 -18.21
N GLU A 236 5.77 -19.57 -19.27
CA GLU A 236 6.67 -19.31 -20.41
C GLU A 236 6.33 -17.99 -21.12
N ASN A 237 5.03 -17.70 -21.26
CA ASN A 237 4.52 -16.45 -21.80
C ASN A 237 3.63 -15.73 -20.75
N PRO A 238 4.04 -14.53 -20.30
CA PRO A 238 3.26 -13.68 -19.40
C PRO A 238 1.83 -13.35 -19.87
N GLU A 239 1.57 -13.38 -21.18
CA GLU A 239 0.25 -13.09 -21.75
C GLU A 239 -0.66 -14.33 -21.82
N SER A 240 -0.11 -15.54 -21.72
CA SER A 240 -0.89 -16.79 -21.84
C SER A 240 -1.37 -17.34 -20.51
N SER A 241 -1.08 -16.68 -19.39
CA SER A 241 -1.63 -17.01 -18.06
C SER A 241 -3.13 -16.72 -18.07
N THR A 242 -3.87 -17.68 -18.60
CA THR A 242 -5.33 -17.73 -18.61
C THR A 242 -5.71 -18.57 -17.39
N PRO A 243 -6.71 -18.19 -16.57
CA PRO A 243 -7.13 -19.03 -15.47
C PRO A 243 -7.59 -20.38 -16.03
N VAL A 244 -6.89 -21.46 -15.68
CA VAL A 244 -7.43 -22.81 -15.81
C VAL A 244 -8.53 -22.90 -14.77
N ALA A 245 -9.76 -22.61 -15.19
CA ALA A 245 -10.94 -22.86 -14.38
C ALA A 245 -11.04 -24.37 -14.15
N SER A 246 -10.94 -24.78 -12.89
CA SER A 246 -11.36 -26.10 -12.42
C SER A 246 -12.60 -25.93 -11.55
#